data_AF-A0AA96VTX2-F1
#
_entry.id   AF-A0AA96VTX2-F1
#
_cell.length_a   1.000
_cell.length_b   1.000
_cell.length_c   1.000
_cell.angle_alpha   90.00
_cell.angle_beta   90.00
_cell.angle_gamma   90.00
#
_symmetry.space_group_name_H-M   'P 1'
#
loop_
_entity.id
_entity.type
_entity.pdbx_description
1 polymer ?
#
loop_
_entity_poly.entity_id
_entity_poly.type
_entity_poly.pdbx_seq_one_letter_code
_entity_poly.pdbx_strand_id
1 'polypeptide(L)' 'MTRRAEPRWVFGDCWLGCESTGVLVTWLGPVQWDGQHAPFMTCGPCLSRLQAQAEQYFTQRQPAAA' A
#
# COMPACT_ATOMS: atom_id res chain seq x y z
N MET A 1 16.38 -17.49 1.85
CA MET A 1 16.50 -16.24 1.07
C MET A 1 15.19 -15.99 0.34
N THR A 2 14.19 -15.44 1.01
CA THR A 2 12.91 -15.08 0.37
C THR A 2 13.17 -13.86 -0.52
N ARG A 3 13.10 -14.05 -1.84
CA ARG A 3 13.10 -12.93 -2.80
C ARG A 3 11.94 -12.02 -2.41
N ARG A 4 12.22 -10.79 -1.97
CA ARG A 4 11.20 -9.75 -1.89
C ARG A 4 10.65 -9.60 -3.31
N ALA A 5 9.37 -9.89 -3.51
CA ALA A 5 8.71 -9.56 -4.77
C ALA A 5 8.78 -8.05 -4.93
N GLU A 6 9.46 -7.57 -5.96
CA GLU A 6 9.49 -6.15 -6.26
C GLU A 6 8.07 -5.70 -6.65
N PRO A 7 7.57 -4.59 -6.10
CA PRO A 7 6.27 -4.08 -6.47
C PRO A 7 6.25 -3.80 -7.98
N ARG A 8 5.32 -4.45 -8.70
CA ARG A 8 5.15 -4.24 -10.13
C ARG A 8 4.38 -2.94 -10.34
N TRP A 9 5.07 -1.92 -10.82
CA TRP A 9 4.49 -0.63 -11.17
C TRP A 9 3.81 -0.68 -12.55
N VAL A 10 2.61 -0.11 -12.65
CA VAL A 10 1.82 0.04 -13.88
C VAL A 10 1.21 1.43 -13.91
N PHE A 11 0.86 1.93 -15.10
CA PHE A 11 0.04 3.15 -15.19
C PHE A 11 -1.41 2.85 -14.80
N GLY A 12 -2.00 3.73 -14.00
CA GLY A 12 -3.39 3.61 -13.55
C GLY A 12 -3.76 4.70 -12.57
N ASP A 13 -4.80 4.43 -11.79
CA ASP A 13 -5.39 5.39 -10.86
C ASP A 13 -5.02 5.05 -9.42
N CYS A 14 -4.69 6.08 -8.62
CA CYS A 14 -4.40 5.90 -7.20
C CYS A 14 -5.70 5.89 -6.39
N TRP A 15 -5.96 4.77 -5.71
CA TRP A 15 -7.18 4.58 -4.93
C TRP A 15 -7.01 4.98 -3.44
N LEU A 16 -5.79 5.37 -3.02
CA LEU A 16 -5.47 5.73 -1.64
C LEU A 16 -5.96 7.15 -1.22
N GLY A 17 -6.83 7.77 -2.02
CA GLY A 17 -7.48 9.06 -1.71
C GLY A 17 -6.85 10.32 -2.30
N CYS A 18 -5.76 10.22 -3.07
CA CYS A 18 -5.28 11.37 -3.86
C CYS A 18 -5.93 11.47 -5.24
N GLU A 19 -6.66 10.43 -5.66
CA GLU A 19 -7.46 10.36 -6.89
C GLU A 19 -6.69 10.71 -8.18
N SER A 20 -5.36 10.65 -8.14
CA SER A 20 -4.52 10.93 -9.29
C SER A 20 -4.68 9.83 -10.32
N THR A 21 -4.93 10.22 -11.57
CA THR A 21 -5.14 9.31 -12.70
C THR A 21 -3.93 9.32 -13.64
N GLY A 22 -3.71 8.21 -14.34
CA GLY A 22 -2.61 8.09 -15.32
C GLY A 22 -1.20 8.18 -14.70
N VAL A 23 -1.05 7.80 -13.43
CA VAL A 23 0.24 7.81 -12.72
C VAL A 23 0.77 6.39 -12.54
N LEU A 24 2.07 6.26 -12.23
CA LEU A 24 2.63 4.98 -11.82
C LEU A 24 2.06 4.56 -10.46
N VAL A 25 1.40 3.42 -10.46
CA VAL A 25 0.79 2.78 -9.29
C VAL A 25 1.30 1.35 -9.11
N THR A 26 1.31 0.88 -7.87
CA THR A 26 1.60 -0.51 -7.52
C THR A 26 0.41 -1.14 -6.79
N TRP A 27 0.31 -2.46 -6.87
CA TRP A 27 -0.65 -3.24 -6.09
C TRP A 27 -0.27 -3.23 -4.61
N LEU A 28 -1.23 -2.84 -3.75
CA LEU A 28 -1.09 -2.80 -2.30
C LEU A 28 -1.72 -4.03 -1.63
N GLY A 29 -2.78 -4.58 -2.22
CA GLY A 29 -3.54 -5.68 -1.65
C GLY A 29 -4.88 -5.86 -2.37
N PRO A 30 -5.65 -6.91 -2.04
CA PRO A 30 -7.05 -6.98 -2.43
C PRO A 30 -7.88 -6.07 -1.51
N VAL A 31 -8.78 -5.27 -2.08
CA VAL A 31 -9.89 -4.66 -1.33
C VAL A 31 -11.11 -5.56 -1.44
N GLN A 32 -11.77 -5.78 -0.30
CA GLN A 32 -13.00 -6.55 -0.19
C GLN A 32 -14.19 -5.61 -0.17
N TRP A 33 -15.13 -5.78 -1.08
CA TRP A 33 -16.39 -5.05 -1.08
C TRP A 33 -17.53 -5.98 -1.48
N ASP A 34 -18.49 -6.16 -0.56
CA ASP A 34 -19.69 -6.98 -0.80
C ASP A 34 -19.39 -8.39 -1.37
N GLY A 35 -18.42 -9.08 -0.75
CA GLY A 35 -17.98 -10.42 -1.18
C GLY A 35 -17.14 -10.43 -2.47
N GLN A 36 -16.93 -9.29 -3.12
CA GLN A 36 -16.08 -9.16 -4.31
C GLN A 36 -14.69 -8.63 -3.93
N HIS A 37 -13.70 -9.01 -4.74
CA HIS A 37 -12.30 -8.60 -4.58
C HIS A 37 -11.93 -7.67 -5.74
N ALA A 38 -11.31 -6.54 -5.43
CA ALA A 38 -10.71 -5.65 -6.43
C ALA A 38 -9.24 -5.36 -6.10
N PRO A 39 -8.38 -5.06 -7.10
CA PRO A 39 -7.00 -4.68 -6.84
C PRO A 39 -6.95 -3.28 -6.20
N PHE A 40 -6.31 -3.15 -5.04
CA PHE A 40 -6.11 -1.84 -4.42
C PHE A 40 -4.78 -1.24 -4.89
N MET A 41 -4.85 -0.20 -5.72
CA MET A 41 -3.68 0.41 -6.37
C MET A 41 -3.28 1.72 -5.69
N THR A 42 -1.97 1.96 -5.54
CA THR A 42 -1.44 3.17 -4.87
C THR A 42 -0.25 3.76 -5.62
N CYS A 43 -0.19 5.08 -5.73
CA CYS A 43 0.96 5.78 -6.31
C CYS A 43 2.13 5.89 -5.30
N GLY A 44 3.34 6.17 -5.80
CA GLY A 44 4.55 6.31 -4.98
C GLY A 44 4.40 7.22 -3.76
N PRO A 45 3.96 8.49 -3.92
CA PRO A 45 3.79 9.41 -2.79
C PRO A 45 2.82 8.88 -1.72
N CYS A 46 1.69 8.29 -2.14
CA CYS A 46 0.70 7.73 -1.24
C CYS A 46 1.24 6.49 -0.50
N LEU A 47 1.96 5.61 -1.19
CA LEU A 47 2.61 4.46 -0.58
C LEU A 47 3.62 4.87 0.49
N SER A 48 4.47 5.86 0.22
CA SER A 48 5.44 6.35 1.19
C SER A 48 4.77 6.92 2.45
N ARG A 49 3.68 7.67 2.29
CA ARG A 49 2.88 8.16 3.43
C ARG A 49 2.31 7.01 4.26
N LEU A 50 1.76 5.99 3.61
CA LEU A 50 1.18 4.83 4.28
C LEU A 50 2.24 4.03 5.04
N GLN A 51 3.41 3.83 4.45
CA GLN A 51 4.54 3.15 5.10
C GLN A 51 4.97 3.89 6.37
N ALA A 52 5.12 5.21 6.32
CA ALA A 52 5.45 6.01 7.49
C ALA A 52 4.41 5.87 8.62
N GLN A 53 3.11 5.86 8.29
CA GLN A 53 2.05 5.63 9.28
C GLN A 53 2.11 4.23 9.90
N ALA A 54 2.36 3.21 9.08
CA ALA A 54 2.51 1.83 9.56
C ALA A 54 3.72 1.69 10.49
N GLU A 55 4.87 2.25 10.12
CA GLU A 55 6.09 2.26 10.94
C GLU A 55 5.87 2.96 12.29
N GLN A 56 5.19 4.11 12.29
CA GLN A 56 4.79 4.81 13.52
C GLN A 56 3.89 3.94 14.41
N TYR A 57 2.88 3.30 13.81
CA TYR A 57 1.98 2.39 14.52
C TYR A 57 2.74 1.21 15.15
N PHE A 58 3.64 0.57 14.40
CA PHE A 58 4.44 -0.54 14.93
C PHE A 58 5.34 -0.11 16.07
N THR A 59 6.01 1.03 15.94
CA THR A 59 6.89 1.57 16.99
C THR A 59 6.12 1.83 18.29
N GLN A 60 4.89 2.36 18.21
CA GLN A 60 4.05 2.63 19.38
C GLN A 60 3.48 1.36 20.02
N ARG A 61 3.29 0.29 19.25
CA ARG A 61 2.66 -0.96 19.69
C ARG A 61 3.62 -2.10 19.96
N GLN A 62 4.91 -1.94 19.67
CA GLN A 62 5.89 -2.93 20.08
C GLN A 62 5.89 -3.00 21.62
N PRO A 63 5.48 -4.13 22.23
CA PRO A 63 5.75 -4.33 23.64
C PRO A 63 7.27 -4.27 23.81
N ALA A 64 7.76 -3.61 24.86
CA ALA A 64 9.16 -3.71 25.24
C ALA A 64 9.51 -5.19 25.25
N ALA A 65 10.45 -5.61 24.40
CA ALA A 65 10.88 -7.00 24.35
C ALA A 65 11.24 -7.44 25.77
N ALA A 66 10.51 -8.43 26.28
CA ALA A 66 10.75 -9.05 27.58
C ALA A 66 11.91 -10.04 27.47
#